data_AF-A0A973I0Z7-F1
#
_entry.id   AF-A0A973I0Z7-F1
#
_cell.length_a   1.000
_cell.length_b   1.000
_cell.length_c   1.000
_cell.angle_alpha   90.00
_cell.angle_beta   90.00
_cell.angle_gamma   90.00
#
_symmetry.space_group_name_H-M   'P 1'
#
loop_
_entity.id
_entity.type
_entity.pdbx_description
1 polymer ?
#
loop_
_entity_poly.entity_id
_entity_poly.type
_entity_poly.pdbx_seq_one_letter_code
_entity_poly.pdbx_strand_id
1 'polypeptide(L)'
;MGAGSSRLLGIASIQAIVILSLALCFGSTANATMLIPLLPNFPLLDCNTNGVEDSTDIANGTSADCNSNGVPDECDIADGTAKDCDGNGVPDTCQILAGGSDCNGNFLLDSCEVALGAPDCNGNDIPDECETDCDANGSPDECDITADPTADCDIDGVLDVCEYSDELTDPSTGLPGVPALDCDGNEVLDSCQIVVDPALDCDNDGVLKSCETDTDSDGTEDDCDDDDDN
;
A
#
# COMPACT_ATOMS: atom_id res chain seq x y z
N MET A 1 57.15 -9.02 -43.00
CA MET A 1 56.37 -8.44 -41.89
C MET A 1 55.02 -9.15 -41.94
N GLY A 2 54.66 -10.15 -41.15
CA GLY A 2 54.97 -10.43 -39.75
C GLY A 2 53.59 -10.70 -39.11
N ALA A 3 53.32 -11.96 -38.79
CA ALA A 3 52.02 -12.48 -38.33
C ALA A 3 51.71 -12.12 -36.86
N GLY A 4 50.40 -12.05 -36.54
CA GLY A 4 49.83 -12.59 -35.29
C GLY A 4 49.53 -11.63 -34.12
N SER A 5 48.25 -11.58 -33.71
CA SER A 5 47.84 -12.15 -32.41
C SER A 5 46.32 -12.30 -32.28
N SER A 6 45.94 -13.53 -31.93
CA SER A 6 44.60 -14.07 -31.66
C SER A 6 44.08 -13.72 -30.26
N ARG A 7 42.75 -13.73 -30.08
CA ARG A 7 42.00 -14.32 -28.93
C ARG A 7 40.60 -14.72 -29.48
N LEU A 8 40.24 -16.01 -29.63
CA LEU A 8 39.68 -16.97 -28.63
C LEU A 8 38.53 -16.36 -27.81
N LEU A 9 37.35 -16.93 -27.57
CA LEU A 9 36.66 -18.23 -27.75
C LEU A 9 35.18 -17.91 -27.34
N GLY A 10 34.08 -18.32 -27.97
CA GLY A 10 33.55 -19.70 -28.05
C GLY A 10 32.61 -20.05 -26.88
N ILE A 11 31.30 -19.74 -26.97
CA ILE A 11 30.20 -20.51 -26.32
C ILE A 11 29.02 -20.63 -27.29
N ALA A 12 29.15 -21.49 -28.29
CA ALA A 12 27.99 -22.11 -28.92
C ALA A 12 27.52 -23.21 -27.96
N SER A 13 26.31 -23.06 -27.43
CA SER A 13 25.70 -24.00 -26.50
C SER A 13 25.76 -25.42 -27.05
N ILE A 14 26.52 -26.27 -26.36
CA ILE A 14 26.68 -27.68 -26.63
C ILE A 14 25.34 -28.37 -26.32
N GLN A 15 24.55 -28.69 -27.34
CA GLN A 15 23.59 -29.77 -27.20
C GLN A 15 24.34 -31.09 -27.41
N ALA A 16 24.59 -31.78 -26.30
CA ALA A 16 25.21 -33.09 -26.28
C ALA A 16 24.25 -34.09 -26.97
N ILE A 17 24.54 -34.43 -28.21
CA ILE A 17 23.84 -35.50 -28.95
C ILE A 17 24.35 -36.84 -28.39
N VAL A 18 23.60 -37.43 -27.48
CA VAL A 18 23.81 -38.82 -27.05
C VAL A 18 23.15 -39.73 -28.10
N ILE A 19 23.94 -40.21 -29.06
CA ILE A 19 23.49 -41.23 -30.02
C ILE A 19 23.52 -42.59 -29.32
N LEU A 20 22.42 -42.96 -28.66
CA LEU A 20 22.22 -44.32 -28.18
C LEU A 20 21.61 -45.16 -29.31
N SER A 21 22.49 -45.78 -30.09
CA SER A 21 22.13 -46.70 -31.18
C SER A 21 21.54 -48.00 -30.63
N LEU A 22 20.22 -48.07 -30.44
CA LEU A 22 19.53 -49.34 -30.24
C LEU A 22 18.96 -49.83 -31.58
N ALA A 23 19.69 -50.75 -32.20
CA ALA A 23 19.30 -51.41 -33.44
C ALA A 23 18.08 -52.32 -33.18
N LEU A 24 16.90 -51.91 -33.67
CA LEU A 24 15.81 -52.83 -33.95
C LEU A 24 15.82 -53.13 -35.44
N CYS A 25 16.37 -54.30 -35.74
CA CYS A 25 16.54 -54.86 -37.06
C CYS A 25 15.21 -55.43 -37.56
N PHE A 26 14.49 -54.74 -38.46
CA PHE A 26 13.50 -55.36 -39.35
C PHE A 26 13.43 -54.63 -40.71
N GLY A 27 14.28 -55.06 -41.64
CA GLY A 27 13.89 -55.40 -43.01
C GLY A 27 13.12 -54.42 -43.90
N SER A 28 13.39 -53.10 -43.90
CA SER A 28 12.91 -52.22 -44.97
C SER A 28 13.91 -51.14 -45.33
N THR A 29 14.29 -51.05 -46.61
CA THR A 29 15.26 -50.08 -47.15
C THR A 29 14.72 -48.67 -47.32
N ALA A 30 13.65 -48.31 -46.61
CA ALA A 30 13.23 -46.92 -46.49
C ALA A 30 13.99 -46.29 -45.31
N ASN A 31 15.10 -45.61 -45.61
CA ASN A 31 15.66 -44.60 -44.71
C ASN A 31 14.68 -43.40 -44.67
N ALA A 32 13.51 -43.62 -44.09
CA ALA A 32 12.72 -42.55 -43.52
C ALA A 32 13.31 -42.33 -42.14
N THR A 33 14.25 -41.40 -42.04
CA THR A 33 14.56 -40.77 -40.76
C THR A 33 13.27 -40.10 -40.33
N MET A 34 12.43 -40.84 -39.60
CA MET A 34 11.30 -40.27 -38.90
C MET A 34 11.93 -39.43 -37.80
N LEU A 35 12.17 -38.16 -38.10
CA LEU A 35 12.35 -37.12 -37.12
C LEU A 35 11.03 -37.01 -36.37
N ILE A 36 10.78 -37.96 -35.46
CA ILE A 36 9.87 -37.70 -34.36
C ILE A 36 10.63 -36.70 -33.51
N PRO A 37 10.23 -35.42 -33.44
CA PRO A 37 10.85 -34.52 -32.48
C PRO A 37 10.59 -35.14 -31.11
N LEU A 38 11.63 -35.64 -30.45
CA LEU A 38 11.61 -36.00 -29.03
C LEU A 38 11.70 -34.73 -28.16
N LEU A 39 11.12 -33.63 -28.64
CA LEU A 39 10.65 -32.59 -27.75
C LEU A 39 9.29 -33.09 -27.27
N PRO A 40 8.94 -32.97 -25.98
CA PRO A 40 7.55 -33.18 -25.61
C PRO A 40 6.73 -32.30 -26.57
N ASN A 41 5.62 -32.83 -27.09
CA ASN A 41 4.59 -31.99 -27.65
C ASN A 41 4.24 -30.96 -26.57
N PHE A 42 4.92 -29.82 -26.55
CA PHE A 42 4.34 -28.61 -26.06
C PHE A 42 3.21 -28.37 -27.06
N PRO A 43 1.92 -28.56 -26.70
CA PRO A 43 0.89 -27.86 -27.45
C PRO A 43 1.40 -26.43 -27.57
N LEU A 44 1.40 -25.87 -28.78
CA LEU A 44 1.67 -24.46 -28.96
C LEU A 44 0.78 -23.74 -27.95
N LEU A 45 1.40 -23.15 -26.93
CA LEU A 45 0.68 -22.52 -25.85
C LEU A 45 0.16 -21.21 -26.43
N ASP A 46 -1.12 -21.21 -26.75
CA ASP A 46 -1.92 -20.12 -27.32
C ASP A 46 -3.22 -20.12 -26.51
N CYS A 47 -3.13 -19.55 -25.31
CA CYS A 47 -4.20 -19.62 -24.32
C CYS A 47 -5.40 -18.75 -24.73
N ASN A 48 -5.16 -17.62 -25.40
CA ASN A 48 -6.20 -16.70 -25.88
C ASN A 48 -6.77 -17.12 -27.26
N THR A 49 -6.23 -18.17 -27.89
CA THR A 49 -6.66 -18.80 -29.14
C THR A 49 -6.65 -17.87 -30.36
N ASN A 50 -5.75 -16.87 -30.36
CA ASN A 50 -5.67 -15.88 -31.42
C ASN A 50 -4.82 -16.35 -32.64
N GLY A 51 -4.19 -17.52 -32.53
CA GLY A 51 -3.32 -18.11 -33.56
C GLY A 51 -1.85 -17.67 -33.48
N VAL A 52 -1.47 -16.97 -32.40
CA VAL A 52 -0.11 -16.56 -32.03
C VAL A 52 0.23 -17.26 -30.71
N GLU A 53 1.48 -17.72 -30.57
CA GLU A 53 1.91 -18.32 -29.30
C GLU A 53 2.05 -17.26 -28.21
N ASP A 54 1.71 -17.59 -26.97
CA ASP A 54 1.79 -16.73 -25.78
C ASP A 54 3.13 -15.98 -25.69
N SER A 55 4.24 -16.70 -25.86
CA SER A 55 5.58 -16.10 -25.82
C SER A 55 5.82 -15.05 -26.92
N THR A 56 5.18 -15.21 -28.08
CA THR A 56 5.23 -14.26 -29.18
C THR A 56 4.30 -13.09 -28.92
N ASP A 57 3.15 -13.31 -28.29
CA ASP A 57 2.25 -12.24 -27.89
C ASP A 57 2.89 -11.31 -26.86
N ILE A 58 3.50 -11.88 -25.82
CA ILE A 58 4.22 -11.14 -24.77
C ILE A 58 5.42 -10.39 -25.38
N ALA A 59 6.23 -11.06 -26.20
CA ALA A 59 7.43 -10.45 -26.80
C ALA A 59 7.10 -9.29 -27.76
N ASN A 60 5.95 -9.35 -28.44
CA ASN A 60 5.48 -8.28 -29.31
C ASN A 60 4.66 -7.20 -28.57
N GLY A 61 4.35 -7.42 -27.29
CA GLY A 61 3.50 -6.54 -26.49
C GLY A 61 2.04 -6.52 -26.93
N THR A 62 1.57 -7.57 -27.62
CA THR A 62 0.14 -7.76 -27.94
C THR A 62 -0.65 -8.29 -26.76
N SER A 63 0.03 -8.94 -25.81
CA SER A 63 -0.49 -9.28 -24.48
C SER A 63 0.48 -8.82 -23.39
N ALA A 64 -0.07 -8.48 -22.22
CA ALA A 64 0.72 -8.14 -21.04
C ALA A 64 1.07 -9.41 -20.24
N ASP A 65 2.19 -9.38 -19.52
CA ASP A 65 2.64 -10.43 -18.59
C ASP A 65 3.34 -9.71 -17.43
N CYS A 66 2.54 -9.18 -16.51
CA CYS A 66 3.05 -8.29 -15.47
C CYS A 66 3.93 -9.04 -14.46
N ASN A 67 3.63 -10.32 -14.23
CA ASN A 67 4.29 -11.16 -13.24
C ASN A 67 5.48 -11.93 -13.85
N SER A 68 5.68 -11.82 -15.17
CA SER A 68 6.75 -12.43 -15.96
C SER A 68 6.79 -13.95 -15.85
N ASN A 69 5.63 -14.60 -15.71
CA ASN A 69 5.52 -16.06 -15.60
C ASN A 69 5.48 -16.75 -16.99
N GLY A 70 5.39 -15.99 -18.07
CA GLY A 70 5.31 -16.48 -19.46
C GLY A 70 3.90 -16.84 -19.93
N VAL A 71 2.87 -16.54 -19.14
CA VAL A 71 1.44 -16.65 -19.46
C VAL A 71 0.88 -15.23 -19.55
N PRO A 72 0.14 -14.88 -20.62
CA PRO A 72 -0.55 -13.61 -20.71
C PRO A 72 -1.49 -13.34 -19.54
N ASP A 73 -1.56 -12.09 -19.10
CA ASP A 73 -2.42 -11.61 -18.02
C ASP A 73 -3.90 -12.02 -18.26
N GLU A 74 -4.40 -11.90 -19.50
CA GLU A 74 -5.78 -12.30 -19.84
C GLU A 74 -6.05 -13.80 -19.65
N CYS A 75 -5.01 -14.62 -19.76
CA CYS A 75 -5.10 -16.06 -19.58
C CYS A 75 -4.97 -16.45 -18.12
N ASP A 76 -4.12 -15.74 -17.37
CA ASP A 76 -4.03 -15.89 -15.92
C ASP A 76 -5.39 -15.57 -15.25
N ILE A 77 -6.08 -14.53 -15.74
CA ILE A 77 -7.44 -14.19 -15.28
C ILE A 77 -8.44 -15.27 -15.69
N ALA A 78 -8.43 -15.70 -16.96
CA ALA A 78 -9.39 -16.68 -17.47
C ALA A 78 -9.28 -18.06 -16.80
N ASP A 79 -8.06 -18.49 -16.48
CA ASP A 79 -7.79 -19.76 -15.78
C ASP A 79 -7.97 -19.64 -14.25
N GLY A 80 -8.19 -18.42 -13.75
CA GLY A 80 -8.38 -18.12 -12.33
C GLY A 80 -7.12 -18.22 -11.49
N THR A 81 -5.94 -18.23 -12.11
CA THR A 81 -4.63 -18.14 -11.45
C THR A 81 -4.35 -16.72 -10.97
N ALA A 82 -5.00 -15.71 -11.55
CA ALA A 82 -5.01 -14.35 -11.07
C ALA A 82 -6.44 -13.81 -10.85
N LYS A 83 -6.55 -12.77 -10.01
CA LYS A 83 -7.80 -12.06 -9.71
C LYS A 83 -7.86 -10.78 -10.55
N ASP A 84 -9.05 -10.44 -11.01
CA ASP A 84 -9.39 -9.20 -11.73
C ASP A 84 -10.80 -8.81 -11.26
N CYS A 85 -10.83 -8.20 -10.09
CA CYS A 85 -12.07 -7.94 -9.37
C CYS A 85 -12.90 -6.79 -9.98
N ASP A 86 -12.24 -5.82 -10.62
CA ASP A 86 -12.90 -4.71 -11.32
C ASP A 86 -13.17 -5.00 -12.80
N GLY A 87 -12.64 -6.11 -13.33
CA GLY A 87 -12.90 -6.61 -14.68
C GLY A 87 -12.23 -5.76 -15.76
N ASN A 88 -11.13 -5.08 -15.41
CA ASN A 88 -10.43 -4.19 -16.33
C ASN A 88 -9.43 -4.93 -17.24
N GLY A 89 -9.24 -6.24 -17.02
CA GLY A 89 -8.33 -7.09 -17.78
C GLY A 89 -6.87 -7.06 -17.31
N VAL A 90 -6.58 -6.35 -16.22
CA VAL A 90 -5.28 -6.29 -15.56
C VAL A 90 -5.40 -6.98 -14.20
N PRO A 91 -4.61 -8.03 -13.92
CA PRO A 91 -4.72 -8.71 -12.64
C PRO A 91 -4.49 -7.79 -11.44
N ASP A 92 -5.23 -7.99 -10.35
CA ASP A 92 -5.17 -7.18 -9.13
C ASP A 92 -3.72 -7.06 -8.61
N THR A 93 -2.96 -8.15 -8.66
CA THR A 93 -1.53 -8.17 -8.30
C THR A 93 -0.68 -7.23 -9.16
N CYS A 94 -0.99 -7.10 -10.45
CA CYS A 94 -0.35 -6.15 -11.35
C CYS A 94 -0.75 -4.72 -11.02
N GLN A 95 -2.02 -4.50 -10.67
CA GLN A 95 -2.53 -3.18 -10.28
C GLN A 95 -1.85 -2.70 -8.99
N ILE A 96 -1.71 -3.59 -7.99
CA ILE A 96 -0.97 -3.33 -6.75
C ILE A 96 0.50 -3.00 -7.04
N LEU A 97 1.17 -3.77 -7.90
CA LEU A 97 2.54 -3.47 -8.35
C LEU A 97 2.67 -2.12 -9.07
N ALA A 98 1.59 -1.65 -9.70
CA ALA A 98 1.50 -0.35 -10.35
C ALA A 98 1.10 0.80 -9.40
N GLY A 99 0.93 0.52 -8.10
CA GLY A 99 0.59 1.50 -7.07
C GLY A 99 -0.87 1.48 -6.61
N GLY A 100 -1.64 0.44 -6.94
CA GLY A 100 -2.93 0.17 -6.33
C GLY A 100 -2.80 -0.11 -4.83
N SER A 101 -3.83 0.23 -4.06
CA SER A 101 -3.85 0.06 -2.61
C SER A 101 -4.16 -1.40 -2.22
N ASP A 102 -3.35 -1.95 -1.32
CA ASP A 102 -3.47 -3.27 -0.67
C ASP A 102 -2.91 -3.11 0.75
N CYS A 103 -3.75 -2.59 1.65
CA CYS A 103 -3.31 -2.16 2.97
C CYS A 103 -2.89 -3.33 3.87
N ASN A 104 -3.56 -4.48 3.71
CA ASN A 104 -3.42 -5.65 4.57
C ASN A 104 -2.47 -6.71 3.95
N GLY A 105 -2.00 -6.50 2.72
CA GLY A 105 -1.02 -7.32 2.03
C GLY A 105 -1.56 -8.67 1.58
N ASN A 106 -2.87 -8.77 1.34
CA ASN A 106 -3.53 -10.02 0.97
C ASN A 106 -3.53 -10.28 -0.56
N PHE A 107 -2.99 -9.34 -1.35
CA PHE A 107 -2.96 -9.35 -2.82
C PHE A 107 -4.32 -9.18 -3.53
N LEU A 108 -5.29 -8.61 -2.83
CA LEU A 108 -6.54 -8.10 -3.37
C LEU A 108 -6.52 -6.57 -3.24
N LEU A 109 -7.11 -5.85 -4.20
CA LEU A 109 -7.21 -4.40 -4.10
C LEU A 109 -8.18 -4.02 -2.97
N ASP A 110 -7.83 -2.98 -2.22
CA ASP A 110 -8.68 -2.40 -1.17
C ASP A 110 -10.11 -2.13 -1.67
N SER A 111 -10.25 -1.52 -2.85
CA SER A 111 -11.54 -1.24 -3.49
C SER A 111 -12.36 -2.50 -3.78
N CYS A 112 -11.69 -3.63 -4.00
CA CYS A 112 -12.32 -4.91 -4.21
C CYS A 112 -12.71 -5.60 -2.91
N GLU A 113 -11.98 -5.37 -1.83
CA GLU A 113 -12.39 -5.77 -0.50
C GLU A 113 -13.69 -5.06 -0.09
N VAL A 114 -13.76 -3.75 -0.31
CA VAL A 114 -14.99 -2.96 -0.11
C VAL A 114 -16.14 -3.50 -0.97
N ALA A 115 -15.90 -3.77 -2.25
CA ALA A 115 -16.92 -4.37 -3.12
C ALA A 115 -17.39 -5.77 -2.67
N LEU A 116 -16.54 -6.51 -1.95
CA LEU A 116 -16.86 -7.80 -1.33
C LEU A 116 -17.51 -7.68 0.05
N GLY A 117 -17.68 -6.45 0.56
CA GLY A 117 -18.39 -6.15 1.80
C GLY A 117 -17.49 -5.86 2.99
N ALA A 118 -16.21 -5.51 2.78
CA ALA A 118 -15.43 -4.87 3.82
C ALA A 118 -16.12 -3.55 4.23
N PRO A 119 -16.13 -3.21 5.54
CA PRO A 119 -16.61 -1.91 6.00
C PRO A 119 -15.84 -0.76 5.31
N ASP A 120 -16.57 0.27 4.89
CA ASP A 120 -16.07 1.51 4.28
C ASP A 120 -17.07 2.61 4.63
N CYS A 121 -16.84 3.28 5.75
CA CYS A 121 -17.78 4.22 6.35
C CYS A 121 -17.75 5.61 5.69
N ASN A 122 -16.62 6.03 5.12
CA ASN A 122 -16.47 7.32 4.42
C ASN A 122 -16.65 7.20 2.89
N GLY A 123 -16.68 5.98 2.34
CA GLY A 123 -16.93 5.71 0.92
C GLY A 123 -15.72 6.03 0.03
N ASN A 124 -14.50 5.91 0.54
CA ASN A 124 -13.28 6.26 -0.17
C ASN A 124 -12.62 5.06 -0.91
N ASP A 125 -13.30 3.90 -0.95
CA ASP A 125 -12.82 2.63 -1.52
C ASP A 125 -11.59 2.04 -0.79
N ILE A 126 -11.34 2.46 0.45
CA ILE A 126 -10.35 1.88 1.37
C ILE A 126 -11.12 1.24 2.54
N PRO A 127 -10.89 -0.04 2.88
CA PRO A 127 -11.54 -0.66 4.03
C PRO A 127 -11.25 0.08 5.34
N ASP A 128 -12.23 0.16 6.23
CA ASP A 128 -12.10 0.78 7.56
C ASP A 128 -10.87 0.25 8.34
N GLU A 129 -10.53 -1.05 8.19
CA GLU A 129 -9.36 -1.66 8.85
C GLU A 129 -7.99 -1.12 8.38
N CYS A 130 -7.99 -0.40 7.26
CA CYS A 130 -6.82 0.24 6.67
C CYS A 130 -6.69 1.70 7.07
N GLU A 131 -7.71 2.25 7.75
CA GLU A 131 -7.78 3.64 8.14
C GLU A 131 -7.26 3.84 9.57
N THR A 132 -7.09 5.10 9.98
CA THR A 132 -6.62 5.41 11.33
C THR A 132 -7.76 5.19 12.31
N ASP A 133 -7.49 4.37 13.33
CA ASP A 133 -8.36 4.03 14.46
C ASP A 133 -7.50 4.12 15.72
N CYS A 134 -7.40 5.33 16.27
CA CYS A 134 -6.46 5.64 17.35
C CYS A 134 -6.89 5.01 18.69
N ASP A 135 -8.20 4.86 18.91
CA ASP A 135 -8.77 4.32 20.15
C ASP A 135 -8.96 2.79 20.08
N ALA A 136 -8.69 2.20 18.92
CA ALA A 136 -8.77 0.78 18.59
C ALA A 136 -10.17 0.20 18.84
N ASN A 137 -11.22 0.99 18.61
CA ASN A 137 -12.59 0.56 18.80
C ASN A 137 -13.15 -0.22 17.57
N GLY A 138 -12.42 -0.21 16.44
CA GLY A 138 -12.78 -0.86 15.19
C GLY A 138 -13.60 0.02 14.23
N SER A 139 -13.71 1.32 14.51
CA SER A 139 -14.29 2.38 13.69
C SER A 139 -13.17 3.38 13.37
N PRO A 140 -13.01 3.83 12.12
CA PRO A 140 -12.03 4.85 11.80
C PRO A 140 -12.34 6.18 12.47
N ASP A 141 -11.30 6.95 12.80
CA ASP A 141 -11.42 8.25 13.49
C ASP A 141 -12.39 9.19 12.77
N GLU A 142 -12.31 9.30 11.43
CA GLU A 142 -13.21 10.13 10.61
C GLU A 142 -14.69 9.72 10.77
N CYS A 143 -14.94 8.44 10.97
CA CYS A 143 -16.28 7.89 11.10
C CYS A 143 -16.83 8.07 12.51
N ASP A 144 -15.98 8.05 13.52
CA ASP A 144 -16.32 8.43 14.88
C ASP A 144 -16.64 9.93 14.97
N ILE A 145 -15.85 10.79 14.34
CA ILE A 145 -16.14 12.25 14.23
C ILE A 145 -17.46 12.49 13.49
N THR A 146 -17.72 11.74 12.41
CA THR A 146 -18.97 11.87 11.66
C THR A 146 -20.18 11.40 12.49
N ALA A 147 -20.01 10.34 13.30
CA ALA A 147 -21.06 9.82 14.17
C ALA A 147 -21.33 10.71 15.38
N ASP A 148 -20.28 11.29 15.94
CA ASP A 148 -20.30 12.22 17.07
C ASP A 148 -19.33 13.40 16.84
N PRO A 149 -19.79 14.50 16.23
CA PRO A 149 -18.96 15.68 16.03
C PRO A 149 -18.53 16.38 17.32
N THR A 150 -18.96 15.91 18.50
CA THR A 150 -18.47 16.42 19.79
C THR A 150 -17.23 15.69 20.28
N ALA A 151 -16.80 14.62 19.60
CA ALA A 151 -15.57 13.89 19.86
C ALA A 151 -14.33 14.47 19.15
N ASP A 152 -14.52 15.54 18.37
CA ASP A 152 -13.51 16.43 17.78
C ASP A 152 -13.98 17.86 18.07
N CYS A 153 -13.74 18.28 19.31
CA CYS A 153 -14.31 19.49 19.89
C CYS A 153 -13.81 20.78 19.22
N ASP A 154 -12.57 20.75 18.69
CA ASP A 154 -11.86 21.89 18.12
C ASP A 154 -11.83 21.86 16.59
N ILE A 155 -12.31 20.76 15.99
CA ILE A 155 -12.53 20.55 14.57
C ILE A 155 -11.20 20.54 13.81
N ASP A 156 -10.16 19.96 14.41
CA ASP A 156 -8.85 19.80 13.80
C ASP A 156 -8.74 18.50 12.96
N GLY A 157 -9.72 17.60 13.10
CA GLY A 157 -9.81 16.32 12.40
C GLY A 157 -9.14 15.16 13.11
N VAL A 158 -8.70 15.34 14.35
CA VAL A 158 -8.21 14.33 15.29
C VAL A 158 -9.28 14.14 16.37
N LEU A 159 -9.54 12.90 16.82
CA LEU A 159 -10.45 12.73 17.95
C LEU A 159 -9.78 13.22 19.24
N ASP A 160 -10.55 13.85 20.12
CA ASP A 160 -10.10 14.30 21.44
C ASP A 160 -9.37 13.16 22.19
N VAL A 161 -9.89 11.93 22.08
CA VAL A 161 -9.30 10.73 22.71
C VAL A 161 -7.92 10.35 22.14
N CYS A 162 -7.67 10.62 20.84
CA CYS A 162 -6.38 10.40 20.22
C CYS A 162 -5.35 11.40 20.76
N GLU A 163 -5.75 12.66 20.93
CA GLU A 163 -4.88 13.74 21.41
C GLU A 163 -4.38 13.46 22.83
N TYR A 164 -5.23 12.88 23.68
CA TYR A 164 -4.81 12.41 25.01
C TYR A 164 -3.86 11.20 24.97
N SER A 165 -3.91 10.39 23.91
CA SER A 165 -3.21 9.09 23.84
C SER A 165 -1.70 9.22 23.56
N ASP A 166 -1.26 10.34 22.97
CA ASP A 166 0.14 10.63 22.67
C ASP A 166 0.95 11.12 23.88
N GLU A 167 0.29 11.51 24.98
CA GLU A 167 0.94 12.15 26.14
C GLU A 167 1.08 11.27 27.40
N LEU A 168 0.74 9.98 27.33
CA LEU A 168 0.77 9.09 28.52
C LEU A 168 2.17 8.78 29.09
N THR A 169 3.25 9.43 28.63
CA THR A 169 4.57 9.34 29.27
C THR A 169 5.33 10.66 29.30
N ASP A 170 5.13 11.48 30.34
CA ASP A 170 6.14 12.46 30.74
C ASP A 170 7.35 11.75 31.40
N PRO A 171 8.55 11.78 30.79
CA PRO A 171 9.75 11.13 31.34
C PRO A 171 10.28 11.82 32.61
N SER A 172 9.79 13.02 32.93
CA SER A 172 10.29 13.88 34.00
C SER A 172 9.45 13.80 35.28
N THR A 173 8.14 13.58 35.19
CA THR A 173 7.24 13.56 36.37
C THR A 173 6.67 12.18 36.70
N GLY A 174 6.60 11.25 35.73
CA GLY A 174 6.03 9.92 35.95
C GLY A 174 4.55 9.93 36.34
N LEU A 175 3.82 11.01 36.05
CA LEU A 175 2.35 11.10 36.09
C LEU A 175 1.79 10.97 34.66
N PRO A 176 0.52 10.54 34.48
CA PRO A 176 -0.15 10.57 33.18
C PRO A 176 -0.15 12.01 32.65
N GLY A 177 0.33 12.20 31.42
CA GLY A 177 0.57 13.51 30.82
C GLY A 177 -0.72 14.26 30.48
N VAL A 178 -0.58 15.57 30.58
CA VAL A 178 -1.58 16.64 30.39
C VAL A 178 -0.95 18.06 30.36
N PRO A 179 0.32 18.37 30.73
CA PRO A 179 0.68 19.79 30.91
C PRO A 179 0.60 20.66 29.65
N ALA A 180 0.64 20.09 28.44
CA ALA A 180 0.64 20.87 27.19
C ALA A 180 -0.70 20.90 26.46
N LEU A 181 -1.55 19.86 26.60
CA LEU A 181 -2.86 19.78 25.94
C LEU A 181 -4.06 19.98 26.90
N ASP A 182 -3.88 19.84 28.22
CA ASP A 182 -4.86 20.13 29.27
C ASP A 182 -4.13 20.74 30.47
N CYS A 183 -3.61 21.94 30.27
CA CYS A 183 -2.69 22.58 31.19
C CYS A 183 -3.35 23.00 32.52
N ASP A 184 -4.67 23.20 32.55
CA ASP A 184 -5.44 23.48 33.76
C ASP A 184 -5.94 22.21 34.48
N GLY A 185 -5.81 21.04 33.83
CA GLY A 185 -6.08 19.72 34.38
C GLY A 185 -7.56 19.45 34.62
N ASN A 186 -8.43 20.05 33.79
CA ASN A 186 -9.88 19.96 33.95
C ASN A 186 -10.52 18.83 33.12
N GLU A 187 -9.71 18.02 32.43
CA GLU A 187 -10.12 16.93 31.53
C GLU A 187 -10.85 17.43 30.25
N VAL A 188 -10.57 18.67 29.83
CA VAL A 188 -11.02 19.25 28.56
C VAL A 188 -9.80 19.85 27.86
N LEU A 189 -9.55 19.48 26.60
CA LEU A 189 -8.40 20.00 25.88
C LEU A 189 -8.43 21.52 25.81
N ASP A 190 -7.25 22.12 25.94
CA ASP A 190 -7.05 23.56 25.87
C ASP A 190 -7.63 24.12 24.55
N SER A 191 -7.43 23.41 23.44
CA SER A 191 -8.00 23.73 22.14
C SER A 191 -9.53 23.72 22.12
N CYS A 192 -10.19 22.74 22.75
CA CYS A 192 -11.65 22.73 22.93
C CYS A 192 -12.12 24.00 23.66
N GLN A 193 -11.41 24.38 24.72
CA GLN A 193 -11.77 25.51 25.57
C GLN A 193 -11.66 26.82 24.78
N ILE A 194 -10.60 26.98 23.98
CA ILE A 194 -10.38 28.13 23.09
C ILE A 194 -11.45 28.22 22.00
N VAL A 195 -11.89 27.09 21.43
CA VAL A 195 -13.00 27.09 20.46
C VAL A 195 -14.32 27.55 21.08
N VAL A 196 -14.58 27.18 22.33
CA VAL A 196 -15.78 27.60 23.07
C VAL A 196 -15.71 29.08 23.47
N ASP A 197 -14.55 29.54 23.94
CA ASP A 197 -14.32 30.93 24.31
C ASP A 197 -12.96 31.42 23.81
N PRO A 198 -12.93 32.07 22.62
CA PRO A 198 -11.69 32.64 22.08
C PRO A 198 -11.11 33.77 22.93
N ALA A 199 -11.81 34.24 23.98
CA ALA A 199 -11.21 35.17 24.93
C ALA A 199 -10.27 34.47 25.92
N LEU A 200 -10.19 33.13 25.93
CA LEU A 200 -9.25 32.35 26.73
C LEU A 200 -7.85 32.26 26.12
N ASP A 201 -7.66 32.77 24.91
CA ASP A 201 -6.38 32.87 24.18
C ASP A 201 -6.39 34.25 23.48
N CYS A 202 -5.75 35.26 24.09
CA CYS A 202 -5.90 36.63 23.61
C CYS A 202 -4.86 37.05 22.57
N ASP A 203 -3.71 36.41 22.55
CA ASP A 203 -2.65 36.64 21.58
C ASP A 203 -2.81 35.73 20.34
N ASN A 204 -3.65 34.70 20.45
CA ASN A 204 -4.01 33.68 19.45
C ASN A 204 -2.84 32.73 19.13
N ASP A 205 -2.02 32.38 20.12
CA ASP A 205 -0.94 31.42 19.97
C ASP A 205 -1.36 29.95 20.16
N GLY A 206 -2.60 29.72 20.62
CA GLY A 206 -3.18 28.41 20.87
C GLY A 206 -2.97 27.87 22.29
N VAL A 207 -2.42 28.66 23.21
CA VAL A 207 -2.26 28.33 24.63
C VAL A 207 -3.35 29.03 25.44
N LEU A 208 -3.89 28.35 26.45
CA LEU A 208 -4.81 29.00 27.38
C LEU A 208 -4.07 30.05 28.22
N LYS A 209 -4.68 31.23 28.40
CA LYS A 209 -4.26 32.28 29.33
C LYS A 209 -3.85 31.79 30.71
N SER A 210 -4.54 30.77 31.24
CA SER A 210 -4.24 30.21 32.56
C SER A 210 -2.91 29.46 32.63
N CYS A 211 -2.31 29.20 31.48
CA CYS A 211 -1.13 28.37 31.28
C CYS A 211 0.05 29.16 30.71
N GLU A 212 -0.18 30.44 30.46
CA GLU A 212 0.82 31.44 30.13
C GLU A 212 1.35 32.10 31.40
N THR A 213 2.45 32.86 31.24
CA THR A 213 3.03 33.60 32.35
C THR A 213 2.30 34.92 32.55
N ASP A 214 1.99 35.21 33.82
CA ASP A 214 1.49 36.50 34.29
C ASP A 214 2.49 36.98 35.36
N THR A 215 3.46 37.78 34.92
CA THR A 215 4.65 38.16 35.67
C THR A 215 4.31 39.03 36.89
N ASP A 216 3.29 39.89 36.80
CA ASP A 216 2.91 40.83 37.85
C ASP A 216 1.61 40.44 38.60
N SER A 217 0.95 39.37 38.15
CA SER A 217 -0.26 38.77 38.72
C SER A 217 -1.48 39.68 38.72
N ASP A 218 -1.61 40.55 37.71
CA ASP A 218 -2.74 41.46 37.57
C ASP A 218 -3.98 40.80 36.92
N GLY A 219 -3.81 39.61 36.35
CA GLY A 219 -4.84 38.84 35.65
C GLY A 219 -4.83 38.99 34.12
N THR A 220 -3.85 39.70 33.57
CA THR A 220 -3.48 39.76 32.16
C THR A 220 -2.19 38.97 31.98
N GLU A 221 -2.11 38.17 30.93
CA GLU A 221 -0.88 37.44 30.62
C GLU A 221 0.11 38.36 29.88
N ASP A 222 1.41 38.10 30.03
CA ASP A 222 2.52 38.96 29.59
C ASP A 222 2.43 39.37 28.09
N ASP A 223 2.06 38.46 27.19
CA ASP A 223 1.96 38.66 25.74
C ASP A 223 0.69 39.46 25.32
N CYS A 224 -0.28 39.60 26.22
CA CYS A 224 -1.47 40.46 26.09
C CYS A 224 -1.46 41.68 27.00
N ASP A 225 -0.38 41.89 27.74
CA ASP A 225 -0.22 43.05 28.59
C ASP A 225 0.60 44.15 27.90
N ASP A 226 -0.07 45.25 27.57
CA ASP A 226 0.56 46.45 27.02
C ASP A 226 1.41 47.23 28.06
N ASP A 227 1.31 46.89 29.35
CA ASP A 227 1.99 47.58 30.45
C ASP A 227 3.14 46.80 31.13
N ASP A 228 3.58 45.72 30.47
CA ASP A 228 4.62 44.80 30.89
C ASP A 228 6.02 45.45 30.97
N ASP A 229 6.27 46.17 32.07
CA ASP A 229 7.56 46.49 32.70
C ASP A 229 7.35 47.54 33.83
N ASN A 230 7.36 47.12 35.10
CA ASN A 230 7.75 48.00 36.21
C ASN A 230 9.15 47.70 36.76
#